data_AF-A0A7X0TSY7-F1
#
_entry.id   AF-A0A7X0TSY7-F1
#
_cell.length_a   1.000
_cell.length_b   1.000
_cell.length_c   1.000
_cell.angle_alpha   90.00
_cell.angle_beta   90.00
_cell.angle_gamma   90.00
#
_symmetry.space_group_name_H-M   'P 1'
#
loop_
_entity.id
_entity.type
_entity.pdbx_description
1 polymer ?
#
loop_
_entity_poly.entity_id
_entity_poly.type
_entity_poly.pdbx_seq_one_letter_code
_entity_poly.pdbx_strand_id
1 'polypeptide(L)' 'MDSTSSSVEGFISLNELYETVDLYCKTNGLNMKDIALLAGISSTTLTKALRTPENTTMNTILAIGEVVGFRVLLGRGNV' A
#
# COMPACT_ATOMS: atom_id res chain seq x y z
N MET A 1 -8.49 11.51 31.06
CA MET A 1 -7.32 11.02 30.32
C MET A 1 -7.54 9.54 30.11
N ASP A 2 -8.11 9.17 28.97
CA ASP A 2 -7.90 7.91 28.26
C ASP A 2 -8.83 7.97 27.04
N SER A 3 -8.31 8.51 25.95
CA SER A 3 -8.97 8.42 24.65
C SER A 3 -8.24 7.31 23.91
N THR A 4 -8.65 6.07 24.18
CA THR A 4 -8.29 4.92 23.35
C THR A 4 -9.00 5.12 22.01
N SER A 5 -8.42 5.98 21.17
CA SER A 5 -8.82 6.17 19.79
C SER A 5 -8.57 4.84 19.10
N SER A 6 -9.61 4.02 19.10
CA SER A 6 -9.64 2.70 18.48
C SER A 6 -9.67 2.96 16.99
N SER A 7 -8.51 3.27 16.42
CA SER A 7 -8.34 3.33 14.97
C SER A 7 -8.83 1.99 14.44
N VAL A 8 -9.82 2.04 13.55
CA VAL A 8 -10.28 0.84 12.84
C VAL A 8 -9.08 0.37 12.03
N GLU A 9 -8.27 -0.54 12.59
CA GLU A 9 -7.21 -1.24 11.88
C GLU A 9 -7.90 -2.21 10.92
N GLY A 10 -8.30 -1.67 9.77
CA GLY A 10 -8.80 -2.46 8.66
C GLY A 10 -7.65 -3.21 8.01
N PHE A 11 -7.81 -4.51 7.82
CA PHE A 11 -6.93 -5.28 6.95
C PHE A 11 -7.45 -5.16 5.52
N ILE A 12 -6.54 -4.83 4.60
CA ILE A 12 -6.81 -4.91 3.16
C ILE A 12 -6.15 -6.18 2.61
N SER A 13 -6.82 -6.78 1.64
CA SER A 13 -6.21 -7.80 0.81
C SER A 13 -5.15 -7.17 -0.08
N LEU A 14 -4.11 -7.92 -0.42
CA LEU A 14 -3.10 -7.47 -1.37
C LEU A 14 -3.72 -7.14 -2.74
N ASN A 15 -4.85 -7.76 -3.09
CA ASN A 15 -5.59 -7.46 -4.32
C ASN A 15 -6.26 -6.08 -4.32
N GLU A 16 -6.49 -5.50 -3.14
CA GLU A 16 -7.09 -4.17 -2.95
C GLU A 16 -6.01 -3.06 -2.90
N LEU A 17 -4.75 -3.42 -3.17
CA LEU A 17 -3.62 -2.49 -3.13
C LEU A 17 -3.82 -1.31 -4.09
N TYR A 18 -4.29 -1.57 -5.32
CA TYR A 18 -4.55 -0.50 -6.29
C TYR A 18 -5.55 0.52 -5.76
N GLU A 19 -6.69 0.05 -5.25
CA GLU A 19 -7.78 0.88 -4.76
C GLU A 19 -7.35 1.71 -3.55
N THR A 20 -6.54 1.10 -2.68
CA THR A 20 -5.96 1.78 -1.52
C THR A 20 -5.03 2.91 -1.94
N VAL A 21 -4.12 2.67 -2.89
CA VAL A 21 -3.20 3.71 -3.38
C VAL A 21 -3.95 4.81 -4.13
N ASP A 22 -4.96 4.45 -4.93
CA ASP A 22 -5.79 5.40 -5.67
C ASP A 22 -6.60 6.31 -4.71
N LEU A 23 -7.20 5.72 -3.67
CA LEU A 23 -7.90 6.48 -2.63
C LEU A 23 -6.95 7.43 -1.89
N TYR A 24 -5.75 6.95 -1.53
CA TYR A 24 -4.73 7.79 -0.91
C TYR A 24 -4.31 8.97 -1.80
N CYS A 25 -4.14 8.73 -3.09
CA CYS A 25 -3.84 9.78 -4.06
C CYS A 25 -4.95 10.85 -4.08
N LYS A 26 -6.21 10.42 -4.21
CA LYS A 26 -7.38 11.32 -4.27
C LYS A 26 -7.56 12.14 -3.00
N THR A 27 -7.38 11.52 -1.83
CA THR A 27 -7.56 12.18 -0.53
C THR A 27 -6.48 13.21 -0.23
N ASN A 28 -5.26 13.02 -0.77
CA ASN A 28 -4.12 13.90 -0.51
C ASN A 28 -3.76 14.81 -1.70
N GLY A 29 -4.52 14.79 -2.79
CA GLY A 29 -4.22 15.57 -3.99
C GLY A 29 -2.91 15.15 -4.68
N LEU A 30 -2.51 13.89 -4.51
CA LEU A 30 -1.32 13.31 -5.12
C LEU A 30 -1.70 12.53 -6.39
N ASN A 31 -0.69 12.20 -7.19
CA ASN A 31 -0.82 11.29 -8.32
C ASN A 31 0.13 10.09 -8.16
N MET A 32 -0.05 9.06 -9.00
CA MET A 32 0.75 7.84 -8.96
C MET A 32 2.25 8.07 -9.14
N LYS A 33 2.66 9.12 -9.87
CA LYS A 33 4.09 9.44 -10.03
C LYS A 33 4.67 9.95 -8.71
N ASP A 34 3.89 10.68 -7.92
CA ASP A 34 4.32 11.14 -6.60
C ASP A 34 4.53 9.94 -5.67
N ILE A 35 3.63 8.95 -5.71
CA ILE A 35 3.78 7.70 -4.94
C ILE A 35 5.06 6.96 -5.36
N ALA A 36 5.30 6.81 -6.66
CA ALA A 36 6.50 6.16 -7.16
C ALA A 36 7.78 6.88 -6.68
N LEU A 37 7.77 8.22 -6.74
CA LEU A 37 8.88 9.06 -6.28
C LEU A 37 9.13 8.89 -4.77
N LEU A 38 8.07 8.98 -3.95
CA LEU A 38 8.16 8.87 -2.50
C LEU A 38 8.58 7.47 -2.04
N ALA A 39 8.12 6.43 -2.75
CA ALA A 39 8.52 5.05 -2.49
C ALA A 39 9.91 4.71 -3.05
N GLY A 40 10.57 5.63 -3.75
CA GLY A 40 11.89 5.41 -4.34
C GLY A 40 11.92 4.34 -5.45
N ILE A 41 10.80 4.16 -6.18
CA ILE A 41 10.66 3.16 -7.25
C ILE A 41 10.31 3.82 -8.58
N SER A 42 10.54 3.10 -9.70
CA SER A 42 10.11 3.59 -11.01
C SER A 42 8.58 3.55 -11.14
N SER A 43 8.00 4.45 -11.94
CA SER A 43 6.56 4.40 -12.25
C SER A 43 6.14 3.09 -12.90
N THR A 44 7.04 2.45 -13.66
CA THR A 44 6.82 1.13 -14.26
C THR A 44 6.75 0.05 -13.19
N THR A 45 7.64 0.11 -12.19
CA THR A 45 7.63 -0.78 -11.03
C THR A 45 6.34 -0.61 -10.23
N LEU A 46 5.92 0.63 -9.96
CA LEU A 46 4.64 0.90 -9.29
C LEU A 46 3.46 0.32 -10.07
N THR A 47 3.37 0.60 -11.37
CA THR A 47 2.29 0.08 -12.22
C THR A 47 2.22 -1.45 -12.19
N LYS A 48 3.38 -2.12 -12.27
CA LYS A 48 3.45 -3.58 -12.18
C LYS A 48 3.02 -4.08 -10.79
N ALA A 49 3.46 -3.40 -9.73
CA ALA A 49 3.09 -3.72 -8.36
C ALA A 49 1.58 -3.63 -8.13
N LEU A 50 0.93 -2.58 -8.63
CA LEU A 50 -0.51 -2.41 -8.45
C LEU A 50 -1.36 -3.37 -9.31
N ARG A 51 -0.84 -3.78 -10.48
CA ARG A 51 -1.56 -4.68 -11.40
C ARG A 51 -1.42 -6.16 -11.03
N THR A 52 -0.24 -6.56 -10.58
CA THR A 52 0.10 -7.95 -10.23
C THR A 52 0.94 -7.96 -8.95
N PRO A 53 0.33 -7.61 -7.80
CA PRO A 53 1.06 -7.45 -6.55
C PRO A 53 1.66 -8.78 -6.04
N GLU A 54 1.06 -9.92 -6.37
CA GLU A 54 1.56 -11.26 -6.04
C GLU A 54 2.88 -11.62 -6.74
N ASN A 55 3.16 -10.99 -7.89
CA ASN A 55 4.38 -11.18 -8.67
C ASN A 55 5.45 -10.11 -8.38
N THR A 56 5.23 -9.32 -7.34
CA THR A 56 6.08 -8.20 -6.97
C THR A 56 6.89 -8.52 -5.73
N THR A 57 8.08 -7.94 -5.61
CA THR A 57 8.91 -8.16 -4.44
C THR A 57 8.25 -7.55 -3.20
N MET A 58 8.38 -8.23 -2.05
CA MET A 58 7.87 -7.71 -0.79
C MET A 58 8.43 -6.33 -0.46
N ASN A 59 9.70 -6.05 -0.78
CA ASN A 59 10.31 -4.74 -0.58
C ASN A 59 9.57 -3.63 -1.32
N THR A 60 9.10 -3.88 -2.54
CA THR A 60 8.30 -2.90 -3.30
C THR A 60 6.94 -2.66 -2.63
N ILE A 61 6.27 -3.72 -2.17
CA ILE A 61 4.98 -3.60 -1.47
C ILE A 61 5.15 -2.82 -0.16
N LEU A 62 6.21 -3.09 0.60
CA LEU A 62 6.55 -2.37 1.81
C LEU A 62 6.85 -0.89 1.53
N ALA A 63 7.64 -0.58 0.52
CA ALA A 63 7.94 0.80 0.14
C ALA A 63 6.67 1.60 -0.24
N ILE A 64 5.72 0.97 -0.94
CA ILE A 64 4.41 1.57 -1.23
C ILE A 64 3.61 1.76 0.08
N GLY A 65 3.62 0.76 0.96
CA GLY A 65 2.93 0.81 2.25
C GLY A 65 3.43 1.90 3.18
N GLU A 66 4.75 2.14 3.22
CA GLU A 66 5.35 3.23 3.98
C GLU A 66 4.86 4.62 3.54
N VAL A 67 4.62 4.81 2.24
CA VAL A 67 4.09 6.07 1.70
C VAL A 67 2.61 6.24 2.02
N VAL A 68 1.83 5.17 1.91
CA VAL A 68 0.37 5.21 2.05
C VAL A 68 -0.08 5.08 3.51
N GLY A 69 0.83 4.67 4.40
CA GLY A 69 0.56 4.54 5.83
C GLY A 69 -0.07 3.23 6.25
N PHE A 70 0.14 2.14 5.49
CA PHE A 70 -0.29 0.79 5.89
C PHE A 70 0.90 -0.13 6.18
N ARG A 71 0.67 -1.13 7.03
CA ARG A 71 1.64 -2.18 7.35
C ARG A 71 1.22 -3.49 6.70
N VAL A 72 2.18 -4.20 6.12
CA VAL A 72 1.91 -5.52 5.52
C VAL A 72 1.99 -6.59 6.59
N LEU A 73 0.97 -7.45 6.64
CA LEU A 73 0.92 -8.63 7.50
C LEU A 73 0.97 -9.90 6.65
N LEU A 74 1.85 -10.82 7.00
CA LEU A 74 2.01 -12.10 6.32
C LEU A 74 1.39 -13.20 7.19
N GLY A 75 0.20 -13.65 6.81
CA GLY A 75 -0.42 -14.85 7.38
C GLY A 75 0.09 -16.11 6.67
N ARG A 76 0.45 -17.14 7.45
CA ARG A 76 0.57 -18.49 6.89
C ARG A 76 -0.84 -19.07 6.77
N GLY A 77 -1.29 -19.32 5.54
CA GLY A 77 -2.41 -20.22 5.32
C GLY A 77 -1.97 -21.62 5.71
N ASN A 78 -2.49 -22.17 6.80
CA ASN A 78 -2.45 -23.61 7.01
C ASN A 78 -3.31 -24.24 5.92
N VAL A 79 -2.67 -24.68 4.84
CA VAL A 79 -3.24 -25.61 3.87
C VAL A 79 -2.95 -27.04 4.30
#